data_AF-A0A925EZG9-F1
#
_entry.id   AF-A0A925EZG9-F1
#
_cell.length_a   1.000
_cell.length_b   1.000
_cell.length_c   1.000
_cell.angle_alpha   90.00
_cell.angle_beta   90.00
_cell.angle_gamma   90.00
#
_symmetry.space_group_name_H-M   'P 1'
#
loop_
_entity.id
_entity.type
_entity.pdbx_description
1 polymer ?
#
loop_
_entity_poly.entity_id
_entity_poly.type
_entity_poly.pdbx_seq_one_letter_code
_entity_poly.pdbx_strand_id
1 'polypeptide(L)'
;MYKNILALFIFLFLINNDSYAQTPKDASVELSASVQKSPAKIFIHWVKNDLATQHVIYRKLKTANSWGAAKATLSGTAIEYVDSLVTVGTSYEYQVIRTGPGFKGYGYINSGIEIPAIENRGNLILLIDSTFAEPLSTEINVLENDLEGDGWNVITHFISRYSDVPSVKAVILSEYNKDKSNTKAIFLIGHIPVPYSGNLNPDGHPDHQGAWPADVFYADMNGTWTDNTVNNLSANDARNLNIPGDGKYDQTVIPSDIELQIGRVDFANMPAFTLSEMQLLQNYLHKDHEYRHKKFIPLHRAVIDDNFGFFSGESFAQSGWRNASPLVGPENIIADDYFATLTSNSYLWSYGCGGGTYTSAGGVGSTTNFAVSDLQSVFTMLFGSYFGDWDSANNFLRAPLAQGRTLTNVWAGRPHWVFHHMGMGENIGYDVRLTQNNNALYFSNYGSRFIHIALMGDPTLRNDIIAPVEEVSVVEDGNNAIITWSDSNESVSGYNIYMKNDTINEYVRLNNNLITSTSYTDSCLLFPGNYNYMVRAVALQTTPSG
;
A
#
# COMPACT_ATOMS: atom_id res chain seq x y z
N MET A 1 15.28 -37.82 -77.90
CA MET A 1 14.32 -36.97 -77.15
C MET A 1 14.95 -36.70 -75.78
N TYR A 2 15.78 -35.65 -75.68
CA TYR A 2 16.54 -35.32 -74.46
C TYR A 2 15.64 -34.51 -73.52
N LYS A 3 15.44 -34.98 -72.28
CA LYS A 3 14.76 -34.22 -71.22
C LYS A 3 15.81 -33.52 -70.37
N ASN A 4 15.80 -32.19 -70.44
CA ASN A 4 16.56 -31.31 -69.55
C ASN A 4 15.89 -31.27 -68.17
N ILE A 5 16.66 -31.50 -67.11
CA ILE A 5 16.29 -31.19 -65.73
C ILE A 5 16.95 -29.86 -65.38
N LEU A 6 16.15 -28.82 -65.17
CA LEU A 6 16.60 -27.52 -64.68
C LEU A 6 16.35 -27.49 -63.17
N ALA A 7 17.42 -27.47 -62.37
CA ALA A 7 17.35 -27.28 -60.93
C ALA A 7 17.31 -25.77 -60.62
N LEU A 8 16.21 -25.32 -60.01
CA LEU A 8 16.04 -23.95 -59.53
C LEU A 8 16.50 -23.88 -58.07
N PHE A 9 17.67 -23.27 -57.81
CA PHE A 9 18.11 -22.93 -56.46
C PHE A 9 17.46 -21.61 -56.04
N ILE A 10 16.54 -21.65 -55.07
CA ILE A 10 16.01 -20.47 -54.38
C ILE A 10 16.92 -20.19 -53.18
N PHE A 11 17.67 -19.09 -53.24
CA PHE A 11 18.43 -18.55 -52.12
C PHE A 11 17.46 -17.79 -51.20
N LEU A 12 17.12 -18.36 -50.04
CA LEU A 12 16.43 -17.63 -48.96
C LEU A 12 17.46 -16.73 -48.27
N PHE A 13 17.35 -15.41 -48.46
CA PHE A 13 18.02 -14.44 -47.59
C PHE A 13 17.30 -14.45 -46.23
N LEU A 14 17.92 -15.09 -45.23
CA LEU A 14 17.55 -14.93 -43.82
C LEU A 14 18.01 -13.53 -43.39
N ILE A 15 17.07 -12.58 -43.38
CA ILE A 15 17.24 -11.32 -42.68
C ILE A 15 17.12 -11.67 -41.19
N ASN A 16 18.25 -11.68 -40.46
CA ASN A 16 18.25 -11.69 -39.00
C ASN A 16 17.68 -10.35 -38.52
N ASN A 17 16.36 -10.27 -38.39
CA ASN A 17 15.75 -9.26 -37.54
C ASN A 17 15.87 -9.80 -36.12
N ASP A 18 16.75 -9.22 -35.32
CA ASP A 18 16.76 -9.44 -33.88
C ASP A 18 15.43 -8.92 -33.31
N SER A 19 14.47 -9.83 -33.12
CA SER A 19 13.24 -9.53 -32.41
C SER A 19 13.52 -9.60 -30.91
N TYR A 20 13.66 -8.44 -30.26
CA TYR A 20 13.74 -8.38 -28.80
C TYR A 20 12.34 -8.60 -28.21
N ALA A 21 12.17 -9.67 -27.44
CA ALA A 21 10.97 -9.87 -26.64
C ALA A 21 11.00 -8.90 -25.46
N GLN A 22 9.97 -8.05 -25.35
CA GLN A 22 9.83 -7.12 -24.23
C GLN A 22 9.53 -7.89 -22.94
N THR A 23 10.18 -7.47 -21.86
CA THR A 23 9.93 -7.96 -20.49
C THR A 23 9.23 -6.87 -19.68
N PRO A 24 8.53 -7.22 -18.59
CA PRO A 24 7.97 -6.20 -17.70
C PRO A 24 8.99 -5.25 -17.07
N LYS A 25 10.25 -5.70 -16.94
CA LYS A 25 11.37 -4.84 -16.55
C LYS A 25 11.61 -3.73 -17.56
N ASP A 26 11.41 -3.97 -18.86
CA ASP A 26 11.54 -2.93 -19.88
C ASP A 26 10.50 -1.80 -19.70
N ALA A 27 9.31 -2.14 -19.20
CA ALA A 27 8.27 -1.18 -18.83
C ALA A 27 8.48 -0.53 -17.45
N SER A 28 9.47 -0.96 -16.65
CA SER A 28 9.76 -0.42 -15.32
C SER A 28 11.10 0.31 -15.28
N VAL A 29 11.14 1.54 -14.78
CA VAL A 29 12.43 2.16 -14.42
C VAL A 29 12.61 1.95 -12.92
N GLU A 30 13.47 1.01 -12.56
CA GLU A 30 13.81 0.68 -11.18
C GLU A 30 14.70 1.79 -10.62
N LEU A 31 14.11 2.68 -9.81
CA LEU A 31 14.77 3.85 -9.22
C LEU A 31 15.30 3.57 -7.81
N SER A 32 16.41 4.21 -7.48
CA SER A 32 16.92 4.45 -6.12
C SER A 32 17.51 5.86 -6.03
N ALA A 33 17.82 6.31 -4.83
CA ALA A 33 18.40 7.64 -4.59
C ALA A 33 19.48 7.62 -3.50
N SER A 34 20.33 8.64 -3.55
CA SER A 34 21.27 8.99 -2.48
C SER A 34 21.31 10.50 -2.34
N VAL A 35 21.67 11.00 -1.16
CA VAL A 35 21.60 12.44 -0.87
C VAL A 35 22.91 13.00 -0.31
N GLN A 36 23.13 14.28 -0.54
CA GLN A 36 24.23 15.05 0.03
C GLN A 36 23.69 16.34 0.64
N LYS A 37 24.00 16.60 1.92
CA LYS A 37 23.52 17.79 2.64
C LYS A 37 24.17 19.11 2.20
N SER A 38 25.49 19.10 1.89
CA SER A 38 26.24 20.33 1.61
C SER A 38 27.26 20.17 0.47
N PRO A 39 27.10 20.91 -0.65
CA PRO A 39 25.85 21.57 -1.06
C PRO A 39 24.71 20.55 -1.19
N ALA A 40 23.46 20.98 -0.99
CA ALA A 40 22.28 20.11 -1.07
C ALA A 40 22.14 19.51 -2.46
N LYS A 41 22.14 18.17 -2.56
CA LYS A 41 21.94 17.41 -3.80
C LYS A 41 21.16 16.13 -3.54
N ILE A 42 20.32 15.76 -4.50
CA ILE A 42 19.70 14.43 -4.60
C ILE A 42 20.21 13.78 -5.88
N PHE A 43 20.74 12.57 -5.78
CA PHE A 43 21.17 11.76 -6.91
C PHE A 43 20.11 10.70 -7.14
N ILE A 44 19.48 10.71 -8.30
CA ILE A 44 18.50 9.70 -8.72
C ILE A 44 19.21 8.72 -9.64
N HIS A 45 19.21 7.45 -9.26
CA HIS A 45 19.84 6.35 -9.97
C HIS A 45 18.80 5.44 -10.58
N TRP A 46 19.14 4.76 -11.68
CA TRP A 46 18.30 3.70 -12.22
C TRP A 46 19.11 2.58 -12.87
N VAL A 47 18.53 1.38 -12.86
CA VAL A 47 19.13 0.19 -13.48
C VAL A 47 19.25 0.39 -15.00
N LYS A 48 20.44 0.08 -15.53
CA LYS A 48 20.74 0.18 -16.97
C LYS A 48 19.80 -0.75 -17.76
N ASN A 49 19.31 -0.24 -18.89
CA ASN A 49 18.58 -1.04 -19.88
C ASN A 49 19.25 -0.85 -21.24
N ASP A 50 19.72 -1.94 -21.85
CA ASP A 50 20.50 -1.89 -23.09
C ASP A 50 19.67 -1.50 -24.33
N LEU A 51 18.34 -1.58 -24.23
CA LEU A 51 17.40 -1.16 -25.28
C LEU A 51 16.96 0.31 -25.13
N ALA A 52 17.37 0.99 -24.06
CA ALA A 52 17.00 2.38 -23.83
C ALA A 52 17.65 3.29 -24.88
N THR A 53 16.86 4.19 -25.45
CA THR A 53 17.34 5.25 -26.35
C THR A 53 17.35 6.61 -25.67
N GLN A 54 16.50 6.82 -24.66
CA GLN A 54 16.35 8.10 -23.96
C GLN A 54 15.75 7.93 -22.57
N HIS A 55 16.13 8.81 -21.65
CA HIS A 55 15.47 9.03 -20.37
C HIS A 55 14.99 10.49 -20.26
N VAL A 56 13.75 10.71 -19.84
CA VAL A 56 13.22 12.04 -19.54
C VAL A 56 12.88 12.10 -18.05
N ILE A 57 13.42 13.10 -17.37
CA ILE A 57 13.32 13.24 -15.92
C ILE A 57 12.41 14.40 -15.60
N TYR A 58 11.46 14.18 -14.70
CA TYR A 58 10.59 15.20 -14.14
C TYR A 58 10.76 15.23 -12.63
N ARG A 59 10.42 16.38 -12.03
CA ARG A 59 10.41 16.56 -10.58
C ARG A 59 9.23 17.43 -10.17
N LYS A 60 8.53 17.01 -9.13
CA LYS A 60 7.49 17.80 -8.46
C LYS A 60 7.72 17.82 -6.94
N LEU A 61 7.08 18.74 -6.25
CA LEU A 61 6.92 18.60 -4.79
C LEU A 61 5.96 17.43 -4.52
N LYS A 62 6.13 16.73 -3.40
CA LYS A 62 5.27 15.59 -3.03
C LYS A 62 3.77 15.88 -3.19
N THR A 63 3.31 17.06 -2.75
CA THR A 63 1.88 17.44 -2.80
C THR A 63 1.43 18.08 -4.11
N ALA A 64 2.32 18.30 -5.09
CA ALA A 64 1.95 18.88 -6.37
C ALA A 64 1.19 17.87 -7.24
N ASN A 65 0.21 18.37 -8.00
CA ASN A 65 -0.68 17.59 -8.87
C ASN A 65 -0.22 17.53 -10.34
N SER A 66 0.99 18.00 -10.64
CA SER A 66 1.57 17.99 -11.98
C SER A 66 3.10 17.85 -11.91
N TRP A 67 3.67 17.11 -12.86
CA TRP A 67 5.11 16.95 -13.05
C TRP A 67 5.80 18.21 -13.62
N GLY A 68 5.04 19.12 -14.22
CA GLY A 68 5.57 20.32 -14.87
C GLY A 68 6.49 20.01 -16.06
N ALA A 69 7.44 20.91 -16.33
CA ALA A 69 8.43 20.72 -17.39
C ALA A 69 9.50 19.70 -17.02
N ALA A 70 10.02 18.99 -18.02
CA ALA A 70 11.15 18.08 -17.84
C ALA A 70 12.36 18.82 -17.26
N LYS A 71 13.02 18.20 -16.28
CA LYS A 71 14.26 18.68 -15.67
C LYS A 71 15.47 18.31 -16.50
N ALA A 72 15.43 17.15 -17.16
CA ALA A 72 16.49 16.71 -18.05
C ALA A 72 15.95 15.75 -19.11
N THR A 73 16.66 15.69 -20.24
CA THR A 73 16.54 14.63 -21.25
C THR A 73 17.94 14.07 -21.46
N LEU A 74 18.12 12.81 -21.12
CA LEU A 74 19.41 12.13 -21.11
C LEU A 74 19.42 11.00 -22.14
N SER A 75 20.63 10.62 -22.57
CA SER A 75 20.83 9.48 -23.47
C SER A 75 20.33 8.17 -22.85
N GLY A 76 20.02 7.18 -23.69
CA GLY A 76 19.68 5.83 -23.24
C GLY A 76 20.74 5.14 -22.38
N THR A 77 22.01 5.53 -22.49
CA THR A 77 23.10 4.98 -21.67
C THR A 77 23.26 5.66 -20.31
N ALA A 78 22.51 6.73 -20.03
CA ALA A 78 22.55 7.39 -18.73
C ALA A 78 21.88 6.50 -17.67
N ILE A 79 22.45 6.49 -16.46
CA ILE A 79 21.96 5.73 -15.29
C ILE A 79 21.77 6.61 -14.05
N GLU A 80 22.00 7.91 -14.18
CA GLU A 80 21.96 8.86 -13.07
C GLU A 80 21.46 10.24 -13.56
N TYR A 81 20.71 10.92 -12.69
CA TYR A 81 20.45 12.37 -12.75
C TYR A 81 20.75 13.00 -11.39
N VAL A 82 21.48 14.12 -11.38
CA VAL A 82 21.81 14.87 -10.17
C VAL A 82 20.97 16.13 -10.10
N ASP A 83 20.13 16.24 -9.08
CA ASP A 83 19.39 17.46 -8.77
C ASP A 83 20.13 18.30 -7.73
N SER A 84 20.65 19.45 -8.17
CA SER A 84 21.31 20.44 -7.29
C SER A 84 20.40 21.61 -6.91
N LEU A 85 19.12 21.58 -7.27
CA LEU A 85 18.12 22.62 -6.99
C LEU A 85 17.09 22.08 -5.99
N VAL A 86 17.60 21.58 -4.87
CA VAL A 86 16.87 20.94 -3.77
C VAL A 86 17.19 21.61 -2.44
N THR A 87 16.25 21.53 -1.51
CA THR A 87 16.40 22.09 -0.16
C THR A 87 16.30 20.97 0.88
N VAL A 88 17.17 21.01 1.90
CA VAL A 88 17.08 20.13 3.08
C VAL A 88 15.72 20.28 3.75
N GLY A 89 15.13 19.18 4.21
CA GLY A 89 13.80 19.13 4.81
C GLY A 89 12.63 19.16 3.83
N THR A 90 12.87 19.13 2.51
CA THR A 90 11.81 19.16 1.48
C THR A 90 11.69 17.83 0.73
N SER A 91 10.48 17.27 0.69
CA SER A 91 10.16 16.03 -0.04
C SER A 91 9.86 16.32 -1.51
N TYR A 92 10.65 15.72 -2.40
CA TYR A 92 10.49 15.81 -3.84
C TYR A 92 10.15 14.45 -4.43
N GLU A 93 9.26 14.44 -5.41
CA GLU A 93 9.03 13.27 -6.23
C GLU A 93 9.71 13.42 -7.57
N TYR A 94 10.23 12.31 -8.09
CA TYR A 94 10.84 12.21 -9.40
C TYR A 94 10.11 11.17 -10.24
N GLN A 95 9.95 11.48 -11.51
CA GLN A 95 9.52 10.54 -12.53
C GLN A 95 10.64 10.40 -13.55
N VAL A 96 10.99 9.16 -13.86
CA VAL A 96 11.87 8.85 -14.99
C VAL A 96 11.05 8.08 -16.02
N ILE A 97 10.93 8.66 -17.21
CA ILE A 97 10.34 7.98 -18.37
C ILE A 97 11.49 7.49 -19.25
N ARG A 98 11.60 6.18 -19.39
CA ARG A 98 12.53 5.53 -20.32
C ARG A 98 11.84 5.25 -21.64
N THR A 99 12.50 5.55 -22.75
CA THR A 99 12.03 5.19 -24.10
C THR A 99 12.98 4.18 -24.71
N GLY A 100 12.43 3.14 -25.33
CA GLY A 100 13.16 2.17 -26.15
C GLY A 100 12.32 1.69 -27.33
N PRO A 101 12.84 0.80 -28.19
CA PRO A 101 12.13 0.28 -29.35
C PRO A 101 10.82 -0.44 -28.97
N GLY A 102 9.69 0.21 -29.24
CA GLY A 102 8.36 -0.37 -29.05
C GLY A 102 7.84 -0.39 -27.60
N PHE A 103 8.54 0.23 -26.64
CA PHE A 103 8.08 0.30 -25.25
C PHE A 103 8.38 1.65 -24.59
N LYS A 104 7.66 1.94 -23.51
CA LYS A 104 7.98 3.00 -22.55
C LYS A 104 8.08 2.42 -21.15
N GLY A 105 9.16 2.78 -20.45
CA GLY A 105 9.35 2.47 -19.05
C GLY A 105 8.99 3.64 -18.16
N TYR A 106 8.43 3.37 -16.98
CA TYR A 106 8.10 4.38 -15.98
C TYR A 106 8.70 4.00 -14.62
N GLY A 107 9.32 4.99 -13.95
CA GLY A 107 9.80 4.89 -12.58
C GLY A 107 9.36 6.09 -11.76
N TYR A 108 9.08 5.86 -10.47
CA TYR A 108 8.69 6.88 -9.51
C TYR A 108 9.43 6.68 -8.20
N ILE A 109 9.87 7.78 -7.59
CA ILE A 109 10.59 7.78 -6.31
C ILE A 109 10.29 9.09 -5.58
N ASN A 110 10.01 9.02 -4.29
CA ASN A 110 9.93 10.19 -3.42
C ASN A 110 11.23 10.26 -2.63
N SER A 111 11.94 11.38 -2.65
CA SER A 111 13.26 11.52 -2.05
C SER A 111 13.42 12.87 -1.36
N GLY A 112 14.31 12.94 -0.37
CA GLY A 112 14.51 14.14 0.42
C GLY A 112 15.74 14.04 1.32
N ILE A 113 16.22 15.18 1.82
CA ILE A 113 17.40 15.24 2.70
C ILE A 113 16.93 15.64 4.10
N GLU A 114 17.11 14.78 5.11
CA GLU A 114 16.69 15.04 6.50
C GLU A 114 15.23 15.53 6.59
N ILE A 115 14.30 14.80 5.97
CA ILE A 115 12.87 15.13 6.04
C ILE A 115 12.38 14.98 7.48
N PRO A 116 11.69 15.99 8.05
CA PRO A 116 11.14 15.89 9.40
C PRO A 116 10.18 14.71 9.53
N ALA A 117 10.26 14.00 10.66
CA ALA A 117 9.31 12.94 10.99
C ALA A 117 7.87 13.48 11.09
N ILE A 118 6.91 12.67 10.69
CA ILE A 118 5.49 12.97 10.87
C ILE A 118 5.08 12.52 12.27
N GLU A 119 4.80 13.47 13.16
CA GLU A 119 4.43 13.20 14.55
C GLU A 119 2.91 13.04 14.76
N ASN A 120 2.11 13.73 13.95
CA ASN A 120 0.65 13.68 13.97
C ASN A 120 0.13 13.35 12.57
N ARG A 121 -0.68 12.29 12.47
CA ARG A 121 -1.28 11.78 11.23
C ARG A 121 -2.76 12.11 11.09
N GLY A 122 -3.36 12.75 12.09
CA GLY A 122 -4.76 13.13 12.14
C GLY A 122 -5.65 12.03 12.72
N ASN A 123 -6.95 12.13 12.43
CA ASN A 123 -7.94 11.17 12.93
C ASN A 123 -8.06 9.97 11.99
N LEU A 124 -8.13 8.78 12.59
CA LEU A 124 -8.50 7.52 11.96
C LEU A 124 -9.84 7.05 12.52
N ILE A 125 -10.79 6.77 11.64
CA ILE A 125 -12.07 6.15 12.00
C ILE A 125 -11.88 4.64 11.95
N LEU A 126 -11.93 3.97 13.09
CA LEU A 126 -11.80 2.52 13.21
C LEU A 126 -13.19 1.89 13.29
N LEU A 127 -13.61 1.17 12.25
CA LEU A 127 -14.88 0.45 12.23
C LEU A 127 -14.63 -1.04 12.44
N ILE A 128 -15.21 -1.59 13.49
CA ILE A 128 -15.03 -2.99 13.87
C ILE A 128 -16.38 -3.68 13.86
N ASP A 129 -16.46 -4.87 13.28
CA ASP A 129 -17.66 -5.69 13.38
C ASP A 129 -17.98 -5.98 14.86
N SER A 130 -19.17 -5.58 15.29
CA SER A 130 -19.63 -5.63 16.67
C SER A 130 -19.60 -7.03 17.29
N THR A 131 -19.61 -8.09 16.47
CA THR A 131 -19.46 -9.47 16.98
C THR A 131 -18.11 -9.72 17.63
N PHE A 132 -17.09 -8.90 17.31
CA PHE A 132 -15.73 -9.03 17.82
C PHE A 132 -15.40 -8.07 18.98
N ALA A 133 -16.33 -7.18 19.34
CA ALA A 133 -16.10 -6.16 20.36
C ALA A 133 -15.68 -6.75 21.72
N GLU A 134 -16.36 -7.80 22.17
CA GLU A 134 -16.02 -8.49 23.41
C GLU A 134 -14.87 -9.50 23.23
N PRO A 135 -14.94 -10.46 22.27
CA PRO A 135 -13.96 -11.54 22.24
C PRO A 135 -12.57 -11.13 21.76
N LEU A 136 -12.43 -9.98 21.08
CA LEU A 136 -11.13 -9.41 20.67
C LEU A 136 -10.81 -8.09 21.40
N SER A 137 -11.46 -7.81 22.53
CA SER A 137 -11.29 -6.54 23.25
C SER A 137 -9.82 -6.25 23.63
N THR A 138 -9.03 -7.29 23.91
CA THR A 138 -7.60 -7.13 24.25
C THR A 138 -6.79 -6.70 23.02
N GLU A 139 -6.98 -7.40 21.90
CA GLU A 139 -6.28 -7.15 20.65
C GLU A 139 -6.69 -5.79 20.05
N ILE A 140 -7.96 -5.41 20.19
CA ILE A 140 -8.46 -4.09 19.77
C ILE A 140 -7.78 -2.98 20.59
N ASN A 141 -7.70 -3.11 21.92
CA ASN A 141 -6.99 -2.14 22.75
C ASN A 141 -5.50 -2.04 22.40
N VAL A 142 -4.84 -3.16 22.05
CA VAL A 142 -3.46 -3.15 21.58
C VAL A 142 -3.34 -2.40 20.26
N LEU A 143 -4.23 -2.68 19.30
CA LEU A 143 -4.25 -1.97 18.02
C LEU A 143 -4.47 -0.46 18.22
N GLU A 144 -5.41 -0.04 19.05
CA GLU A 144 -5.66 1.38 19.32
C GLU A 144 -4.40 2.06 19.88
N ASN A 145 -3.70 1.43 20.84
CA ASN A 145 -2.44 1.94 21.37
C ASN A 145 -1.32 1.99 20.33
N ASP A 146 -1.23 0.99 19.46
CA ASP A 146 -0.24 0.95 18.38
C ASP A 146 -0.47 2.07 17.37
N LEU A 147 -1.73 2.32 16.99
CA LEU A 147 -2.13 3.40 16.10
C LEU A 147 -1.87 4.79 16.73
N GLU A 148 -2.19 4.96 18.01
CA GLU A 148 -1.84 6.18 18.76
C GLU A 148 -0.32 6.37 18.83
N GLY A 149 0.43 5.29 19.06
CA GLY A 149 1.89 5.23 19.01
C GLY A 149 2.47 5.73 17.69
N ASP A 150 1.80 5.47 16.57
CA ASP A 150 2.17 5.91 15.22
C ASP A 150 1.68 7.31 14.83
N GLY A 151 0.98 8.02 15.73
CA GLY A 151 0.57 9.40 15.55
C GLY A 151 -0.88 9.60 15.14
N TRP A 152 -1.72 8.58 15.21
CA TRP A 152 -3.15 8.68 14.94
C TRP A 152 -3.94 9.05 16.19
N ASN A 153 -5.01 9.81 16.01
CA ASN A 153 -6.10 9.87 16.98
C ASN A 153 -7.18 8.89 16.52
N VAL A 154 -7.49 7.87 17.32
CA VAL A 154 -8.36 6.75 16.90
C VAL A 154 -9.79 6.99 17.38
N ILE A 155 -10.75 6.88 16.46
CA ILE A 155 -12.19 7.03 16.72
C ILE A 155 -12.87 5.70 16.39
N THR A 156 -13.13 4.90 17.41
CA THR A 156 -13.64 3.53 17.26
C THR A 156 -15.16 3.46 17.28
N HIS A 157 -15.75 2.72 16.33
CA HIS A 157 -17.16 2.38 16.28
C HIS A 157 -17.35 0.88 16.04
N PHE A 158 -18.29 0.29 16.78
CA PHE A 158 -18.70 -1.09 16.57
C PHE A 158 -19.94 -1.14 15.68
N ILE A 159 -19.82 -1.81 14.54
CA ILE A 159 -20.82 -1.85 13.47
C ILE A 159 -21.38 -3.27 13.36
N SER A 160 -22.70 -3.40 13.31
CA SER A 160 -23.31 -4.70 13.02
C SER A 160 -22.97 -5.14 11.59
N ARG A 161 -22.49 -6.37 11.40
CA ARG A 161 -22.36 -6.99 10.06
C ARG A 161 -23.67 -7.05 9.27
N TYR A 162 -24.81 -6.82 9.92
CA TYR A 162 -26.15 -6.78 9.30
C TYR A 162 -26.67 -5.36 9.05
N SER A 163 -25.86 -4.32 9.32
CA SER A 163 -26.19 -2.95 8.96
C SER A 163 -26.30 -2.78 7.44
N ASP A 164 -27.07 -1.80 6.99
CA ASP A 164 -27.06 -1.41 5.58
C ASP A 164 -25.86 -0.49 5.27
N VAL A 165 -25.37 -0.54 4.03
CA VAL A 165 -24.23 0.25 3.55
C VAL A 165 -24.41 1.77 3.76
N PRO A 166 -25.58 2.39 3.48
CA PRO A 166 -25.82 3.79 3.79
C PRO A 166 -25.67 4.16 5.27
N SER A 167 -26.07 3.29 6.20
CA SER A 167 -25.95 3.55 7.63
C SER A 167 -24.48 3.59 8.10
N VAL A 168 -23.65 2.70 7.57
CA VAL A 168 -22.19 2.70 7.82
C VAL A 168 -21.57 3.97 7.26
N LYS A 169 -21.96 4.39 6.05
CA LYS A 169 -21.52 5.64 5.46
C LYS A 169 -21.90 6.86 6.30
N ALA A 170 -23.10 6.86 6.89
CA ALA A 170 -23.56 7.94 7.75
C ALA A 170 -22.72 8.09 9.04
N VAL A 171 -22.25 6.98 9.62
CA VAL A 171 -21.31 7.01 10.76
C VAL A 171 -20.00 7.70 10.36
N ILE A 172 -19.43 7.30 9.23
CA ILE A 172 -18.18 7.89 8.71
C ILE A 172 -18.35 9.39 8.42
N LEU A 173 -19.43 9.76 7.73
CA LEU A 173 -19.72 11.17 7.43
C LEU A 173 -19.91 12.00 8.70
N SER A 174 -20.53 11.44 9.74
CA SER A 174 -20.69 12.11 11.03
C SER A 174 -19.33 12.45 11.64
N GLU A 175 -18.42 11.48 11.72
CA GLU A 175 -17.07 11.71 12.26
C GLU A 175 -16.23 12.64 11.38
N TYR A 176 -16.26 12.46 10.05
CA TYR A 176 -15.57 13.34 9.12
C TYR A 176 -16.03 14.80 9.25
N ASN A 177 -17.34 15.04 9.43
CA ASN A 177 -17.87 16.39 9.56
C ASN A 177 -17.50 17.09 10.88
N LYS A 178 -17.09 16.35 11.93
CA LYS A 178 -16.58 16.95 13.17
C LYS A 178 -15.22 17.63 12.97
N ASP A 179 -14.35 17.04 12.14
CA ASP A 179 -13.04 17.60 11.80
C ASP A 179 -12.56 17.16 10.41
N LYS A 180 -13.08 17.84 9.38
CA LYS A 180 -12.73 17.55 7.97
C LYS A 180 -11.24 17.73 7.68
N SER A 181 -10.62 18.69 8.37
CA SER A 181 -9.21 19.02 8.15
C SER A 181 -8.27 17.97 8.68
N ASN A 182 -8.63 17.25 9.74
CA ASN A 182 -7.74 16.27 10.37
C ASN A 182 -8.19 14.82 10.22
N THR A 183 -9.42 14.51 9.84
CA THR A 183 -9.80 13.12 9.53
C THR A 183 -9.16 12.68 8.21
N LYS A 184 -8.28 11.67 8.29
CA LYS A 184 -7.47 11.21 7.13
C LYS A 184 -7.70 9.77 6.73
N ALA A 185 -8.19 8.90 7.61
CA ALA A 185 -8.24 7.47 7.33
C ALA A 185 -9.47 6.76 7.90
N ILE A 186 -9.81 5.62 7.30
CA ILE A 186 -10.79 4.64 7.74
C ILE A 186 -10.10 3.28 7.77
N PHE A 187 -10.24 2.53 8.85
CA PHE A 187 -9.82 1.13 8.89
C PHE A 187 -11.01 0.24 9.24
N LEU A 188 -11.32 -0.74 8.38
CA LEU A 188 -12.43 -1.67 8.52
C LEU A 188 -11.91 -3.03 9.01
N ILE A 189 -12.46 -3.55 10.12
CA ILE A 189 -12.06 -4.83 10.71
C ILE A 189 -13.29 -5.75 10.88
N GLY A 190 -13.18 -6.96 10.35
CA GLY A 190 -14.29 -7.92 10.30
C GLY A 190 -15.25 -7.64 9.15
N HIS A 191 -16.41 -8.31 9.18
CA HIS A 191 -17.39 -8.26 8.10
C HIS A 191 -18.28 -7.01 8.15
N ILE A 192 -17.67 -5.83 8.03
CA ILE A 192 -18.39 -4.57 7.81
C ILE A 192 -19.13 -4.65 6.47
N PRO A 193 -20.41 -4.25 6.36
CA PRO A 193 -21.18 -4.32 5.12
C PRO A 193 -20.40 -3.82 3.89
N VAL A 194 -20.41 -4.60 2.81
CA VAL A 194 -19.60 -4.34 1.62
C VAL A 194 -20.44 -3.57 0.58
N PRO A 195 -20.08 -2.32 0.24
CA PRO A 195 -20.72 -1.60 -0.86
C PRO A 195 -20.34 -2.27 -2.19
N TYR A 196 -21.31 -2.42 -3.08
CA TYR A 196 -21.10 -2.87 -4.45
C TYR A 196 -21.41 -1.74 -5.43
N SER A 197 -20.67 -1.64 -6.51
CA SER A 197 -20.94 -0.64 -7.53
C SER A 197 -20.47 -1.02 -8.94
N GLY A 198 -21.09 -0.41 -9.93
CA GLY A 198 -20.62 -0.35 -11.31
C GLY A 198 -21.17 -1.43 -12.21
N ASN A 199 -20.65 -1.43 -13.43
CA ASN A 199 -20.93 -2.41 -14.47
C ASN A 199 -19.64 -2.70 -15.24
N LEU A 200 -18.69 -3.33 -14.55
CA LEU A 200 -17.30 -3.47 -14.97
C LEU A 200 -16.82 -4.93 -14.89
N ASN A 201 -15.77 -5.22 -15.64
CA ASN A 201 -14.99 -6.46 -15.59
C ASN A 201 -13.50 -6.11 -15.81
N PRO A 202 -12.84 -5.49 -14.81
CA PRO A 202 -11.45 -5.04 -15.00
C PRO A 202 -10.46 -6.18 -15.28
N ASP A 203 -10.83 -7.41 -14.94
CA ASP A 203 -10.09 -8.62 -15.27
C ASP A 203 -10.31 -9.13 -16.72
N GLY A 204 -11.25 -8.55 -17.47
CA GLY A 204 -11.54 -8.86 -18.87
C GLY A 204 -12.54 -10.00 -19.13
N HIS A 205 -13.25 -10.51 -18.12
CA HIS A 205 -14.16 -11.66 -18.27
C HIS A 205 -15.61 -11.19 -18.50
N PRO A 206 -16.24 -11.44 -19.66
CA PRO A 206 -17.59 -10.94 -19.94
C PRO A 206 -18.68 -11.50 -19.02
N ASP A 207 -18.50 -12.74 -18.55
CA ASP A 207 -19.38 -13.40 -17.58
C ASP A 207 -19.27 -12.83 -16.16
N HIS A 208 -18.28 -11.97 -15.93
CA HIS A 208 -18.00 -11.29 -14.67
C HIS A 208 -18.30 -9.78 -14.76
N GLN A 209 -18.87 -9.31 -15.87
CA GLN A 209 -19.23 -7.90 -16.04
C GLN A 209 -20.44 -7.54 -15.18
N GLY A 210 -20.26 -6.64 -14.22
CA GLY A 210 -21.31 -6.27 -13.28
C GLY A 210 -20.81 -5.37 -12.14
N ALA A 211 -21.52 -5.36 -11.02
CA ALA A 211 -21.09 -4.67 -9.81
C ALA A 211 -19.95 -5.40 -9.11
N TRP A 212 -18.98 -4.65 -8.59
CA TRP A 212 -17.84 -5.16 -7.83
C TRP A 212 -17.78 -4.49 -6.44
N PRO A 213 -17.12 -5.10 -5.45
CA PRO A 213 -16.88 -4.48 -4.15
C PRO A 213 -16.18 -3.12 -4.29
N ALA A 214 -16.67 -2.12 -3.56
CA ALA A 214 -16.36 -0.71 -3.78
C ALA A 214 -16.11 0.04 -2.46
N ASP A 215 -15.16 -0.41 -1.63
CA ASP A 215 -14.87 0.25 -0.34
C ASP A 215 -14.56 1.76 -0.48
N VAL A 216 -14.10 2.21 -1.65
CA VAL A 216 -13.99 3.63 -2.03
C VAL A 216 -15.26 4.44 -1.77
N PHE A 217 -16.44 3.83 -1.84
CA PHE A 217 -17.71 4.44 -1.46
C PHE A 217 -17.66 4.98 -0.03
N TYR A 218 -17.06 4.25 0.91
CA TYR A 218 -16.91 4.70 2.29
C TYR A 218 -15.93 5.86 2.43
N ALA A 219 -14.92 5.93 1.59
CA ALA A 219 -13.88 6.96 1.64
C ALA A 219 -14.20 8.25 0.87
N ASP A 220 -15.22 8.23 0.00
CA ASP A 220 -15.69 9.38 -0.80
C ASP A 220 -16.73 10.25 -0.05
N MET A 221 -16.36 11.43 0.41
CA MET A 221 -17.20 12.27 1.27
C MET A 221 -18.18 13.17 0.50
N ASN A 222 -18.03 13.33 -0.81
CA ASN A 222 -18.76 14.35 -1.57
C ASN A 222 -19.25 13.90 -2.95
N GLY A 223 -18.89 12.71 -3.39
CA GLY A 223 -19.32 12.14 -4.66
C GLY A 223 -20.79 11.72 -4.63
N THR A 224 -21.39 11.72 -5.82
CA THR A 224 -22.78 11.29 -6.00
C THR A 224 -22.82 9.83 -6.43
N TRP A 225 -23.39 9.00 -5.57
CA TRP A 225 -23.62 7.58 -5.82
C TRP A 225 -25.11 7.32 -6.01
N THR A 226 -25.46 6.67 -7.11
CA THR A 226 -26.86 6.43 -7.51
C THR A 226 -27.12 4.94 -7.67
N ASP A 227 -28.36 4.52 -7.54
CA ASP A 227 -28.83 3.15 -7.79
C ASP A 227 -30.11 3.23 -8.64
N ASN A 228 -29.96 3.71 -9.87
CA ASN A 228 -31.09 4.09 -10.72
C ASN A 228 -30.95 3.65 -12.19
N THR A 229 -29.75 3.32 -12.66
CA THR A 229 -29.48 3.33 -14.11
C THR A 229 -28.84 2.05 -14.65
N VAL A 230 -27.95 1.40 -13.92
CA VAL A 230 -27.38 0.13 -14.35
C VAL A 230 -28.47 -0.93 -14.29
N ASN A 231 -28.61 -1.69 -15.39
CA ASN A 231 -29.56 -2.79 -15.49
C ASN A 231 -28.87 -3.96 -16.22
N ASN A 232 -27.99 -4.64 -15.49
CA ASN A 232 -27.22 -5.76 -15.97
C ASN A 232 -27.53 -7.03 -15.15
N LEU A 233 -28.07 -8.04 -15.84
CA LEU A 233 -28.36 -9.37 -15.29
C LEU A 233 -27.52 -10.48 -15.96
N SER A 234 -26.46 -10.13 -16.69
CA SER A 234 -25.68 -11.09 -17.47
C SER A 234 -24.55 -11.77 -16.71
N ALA A 235 -24.19 -11.27 -15.53
CA ALA A 235 -23.12 -11.87 -14.73
C ALA A 235 -23.54 -13.25 -14.20
N ASN A 236 -22.57 -14.16 -14.08
CA ASN A 236 -22.83 -15.51 -13.57
C ASN A 236 -23.13 -15.54 -12.07
N ASP A 237 -22.50 -14.66 -11.28
CA ASP A 237 -22.69 -14.56 -9.84
C ASP A 237 -23.70 -13.45 -9.50
N ALA A 238 -24.65 -13.76 -8.62
CA ALA A 238 -25.66 -12.84 -8.13
C ALA A 238 -25.07 -11.57 -7.47
N ARG A 239 -23.87 -11.68 -6.89
CA ARG A 239 -23.13 -10.54 -6.31
C ARG A 239 -22.81 -9.48 -7.37
N ASN A 240 -22.57 -9.88 -8.62
CA ASN A 240 -22.23 -8.94 -9.69
C ASN A 240 -23.43 -8.44 -10.50
N LEU A 241 -24.63 -9.01 -10.34
CA LEU A 241 -25.84 -8.42 -10.94
C LEU A 241 -26.03 -6.99 -10.41
N ASN A 242 -26.49 -6.07 -11.24
CA ASN A 242 -26.74 -4.69 -10.82
C ASN A 242 -27.97 -4.16 -11.56
N ILE A 243 -29.06 -3.94 -10.84
CA ILE A 243 -30.34 -3.44 -11.36
C ILE A 243 -30.85 -2.29 -10.51
N PRO A 244 -31.68 -1.38 -11.06
CA PRO A 244 -32.12 -0.21 -10.30
C PRO A 244 -32.89 -0.59 -9.03
N GLY A 245 -32.46 -0.05 -7.89
CA GLY A 245 -33.07 -0.23 -6.58
C GLY A 245 -32.67 -1.51 -5.85
N ASP A 246 -31.59 -2.19 -6.27
CA ASP A 246 -31.09 -3.41 -5.61
C ASP A 246 -30.11 -3.14 -4.44
N GLY A 247 -29.78 -1.87 -4.18
CA GLY A 247 -28.85 -1.44 -3.16
C GLY A 247 -27.38 -1.39 -3.61
N LYS A 248 -27.09 -1.64 -4.89
CA LYS A 248 -25.76 -1.52 -5.49
C LYS A 248 -25.71 -0.25 -6.35
N TYR A 249 -24.58 0.43 -6.32
CA TYR A 249 -24.47 1.73 -6.96
C TYR A 249 -24.11 1.61 -8.46
N ASP A 250 -24.40 2.63 -9.25
CA ASP A 250 -24.23 2.64 -10.71
C ASP A 250 -22.78 2.91 -11.16
N GLN A 251 -21.98 3.55 -10.32
CA GLN A 251 -20.70 4.15 -10.70
C GLN A 251 -19.60 3.11 -10.92
N THR A 252 -19.12 2.99 -12.16
CA THR A 252 -17.90 2.20 -12.48
C THR A 252 -16.61 2.96 -12.15
N VAL A 253 -16.65 4.28 -12.30
CA VAL A 253 -15.55 5.20 -12.02
C VAL A 253 -15.91 5.98 -10.77
N ILE A 254 -14.94 6.15 -9.86
CA ILE A 254 -15.10 6.94 -8.64
C ILE A 254 -15.58 8.36 -9.02
N PRO A 255 -16.72 8.82 -8.49
CA PRO A 255 -17.41 10.04 -8.97
C PRO A 255 -16.73 11.35 -8.57
N SER A 256 -15.85 11.34 -7.57
CA SER A 256 -15.05 12.48 -7.08
C SER A 256 -13.69 11.99 -6.55
N ASP A 257 -12.81 12.90 -6.13
CA ASP A 257 -11.56 12.50 -5.47
C ASP A 257 -11.85 11.97 -4.08
N ILE A 258 -11.30 10.82 -3.75
CA ILE A 258 -11.36 10.18 -2.44
C ILE A 258 -10.64 11.05 -1.41
N GLU A 259 -11.33 11.40 -0.31
CA GLU A 259 -10.76 12.18 0.78
C GLU A 259 -9.98 11.34 1.78
N LEU A 260 -10.45 10.12 2.09
CA LEU A 260 -9.91 9.31 3.19
C LEU A 260 -9.09 8.12 2.68
N GLN A 261 -7.99 7.83 3.37
CA GLN A 261 -7.25 6.58 3.19
C GLN A 261 -8.13 5.42 3.69
N ILE A 262 -8.16 4.29 3.02
CA ILE A 262 -9.03 3.17 3.42
C ILE A 262 -8.38 1.82 3.19
N GLY A 263 -8.56 0.91 4.14
CA GLY A 263 -8.19 -0.50 4.07
C GLY A 263 -9.15 -1.38 4.88
N ARG A 264 -9.19 -2.67 4.54
CA ARG A 264 -10.10 -3.66 5.14
C ARG A 264 -9.38 -4.95 5.50
N VAL A 265 -9.66 -5.49 6.68
CA VAL A 265 -9.32 -6.86 7.07
C VAL A 265 -10.62 -7.62 7.33
N ASP A 266 -10.93 -8.59 6.48
CA ASP A 266 -12.19 -9.36 6.52
C ASP A 266 -11.90 -10.83 6.22
N PHE A 267 -12.17 -11.73 7.17
CA PHE A 267 -12.00 -13.17 7.03
C PHE A 267 -13.33 -13.95 6.96
N ALA A 268 -14.45 -13.27 6.72
CA ALA A 268 -15.73 -13.91 6.51
C ALA A 268 -15.68 -14.82 5.27
N ASN A 269 -16.34 -15.99 5.37
CA ASN A 269 -16.46 -16.94 4.28
C ASN A 269 -15.10 -17.44 3.72
N MET A 270 -14.16 -17.76 4.61
CA MET A 270 -12.85 -18.35 4.30
C MET A 270 -12.72 -19.83 4.73
N PRO A 271 -13.64 -20.76 4.35
CA PRO A 271 -13.68 -22.12 4.87
C PRO A 271 -12.51 -23.04 4.45
N ALA A 272 -11.60 -22.58 3.59
CA ALA A 272 -10.35 -23.29 3.33
C ALA A 272 -9.40 -23.26 4.54
N PHE A 273 -9.51 -22.26 5.40
CA PHE A 273 -8.76 -22.15 6.64
C PHE A 273 -9.50 -22.89 7.75
N THR A 274 -8.77 -23.67 8.56
CA THR A 274 -9.37 -24.43 9.67
C THR A 274 -9.73 -23.55 10.87
N LEU A 275 -9.10 -22.38 10.99
CA LEU A 275 -9.37 -21.40 12.04
C LEU A 275 -10.67 -20.65 11.77
N SER A 276 -11.36 -20.26 12.83
CA SER A 276 -12.54 -19.40 12.72
C SER A 276 -12.16 -17.97 12.29
N GLU A 277 -13.14 -17.21 11.77
CA GLU A 277 -12.97 -15.79 11.44
C GLU A 277 -12.36 -15.00 12.62
N MET A 278 -12.86 -15.23 13.84
CA MET A 278 -12.36 -14.61 15.07
C MET A 278 -10.87 -14.93 15.31
N GLN A 279 -10.47 -16.19 15.15
CA GLN A 279 -9.07 -16.61 15.36
C GLN A 279 -8.14 -16.06 14.27
N LEU A 280 -8.62 -15.96 13.03
CA LEU A 280 -7.87 -15.33 11.94
C LEU A 280 -7.67 -13.83 12.19
N LEU A 281 -8.71 -13.13 12.66
CA LEU A 281 -8.60 -11.72 13.07
C LEU A 281 -7.64 -11.55 14.25
N GLN A 282 -7.74 -12.38 15.28
CA GLN A 282 -6.81 -12.37 16.42
C GLN A 282 -5.35 -12.52 15.95
N ASN A 283 -5.08 -13.50 15.08
CA ASN A 283 -3.75 -13.72 14.52
C ASN A 283 -3.27 -12.53 13.66
N TYR A 284 -4.16 -11.93 12.88
CA TYR A 284 -3.83 -10.74 12.10
C TYR A 284 -3.44 -9.56 13.01
N LEU A 285 -4.21 -9.30 14.07
CA LEU A 285 -3.94 -8.19 15.00
C LEU A 285 -2.62 -8.40 15.77
N HIS A 286 -2.32 -9.63 16.19
CA HIS A 286 -1.01 -9.95 16.77
C HIS A 286 0.13 -9.72 15.78
N LYS A 287 -0.05 -10.14 14.53
CA LYS A 287 0.96 -9.96 13.47
C LYS A 287 1.21 -8.48 13.16
N ASP A 288 0.15 -7.67 13.16
CA ASP A 288 0.23 -6.22 12.96
C ASP A 288 1.02 -5.56 14.08
N HIS A 289 0.68 -5.88 15.34
CA HIS A 289 1.43 -5.45 16.52
C HIS A 289 2.90 -5.87 16.46
N GLU A 290 3.18 -7.14 16.17
CA GLU A 290 4.55 -7.66 16.09
C GLU A 290 5.40 -6.93 15.05
N TYR A 291 4.81 -6.50 13.93
CA TYR A 291 5.50 -5.72 12.90
C TYR A 291 5.82 -4.30 13.40
N ARG A 292 4.85 -3.61 14.00
CA ARG A 292 5.03 -2.25 14.56
C ARG A 292 6.01 -2.20 15.72
N HIS A 293 6.13 -3.30 16.45
CA HIS A 293 7.04 -3.43 17.58
C HIS A 293 8.37 -4.10 17.22
N LYS A 294 8.62 -4.37 15.93
CA LYS A 294 9.81 -5.08 15.44
C LYS A 294 10.10 -6.40 16.17
N LYS A 295 9.04 -7.12 16.58
CA LYS A 295 9.18 -8.47 17.18
C LYS A 295 9.61 -9.51 16.14
N PHE A 296 9.42 -9.20 14.86
CA PHE A 296 10.19 -9.78 13.76
C PHE A 296 10.67 -8.64 12.83
N ILE A 297 11.77 -8.88 12.10
CA ILE A 297 12.34 -7.90 11.17
C ILE A 297 12.40 -8.52 9.79
N PRO A 298 11.56 -8.09 8.83
CA PRO A 298 11.65 -8.58 7.46
C PRO A 298 12.94 -8.11 6.79
N LEU A 299 13.53 -8.94 5.93
CA LEU A 299 14.65 -8.50 5.10
C LEU A 299 14.17 -7.52 4.03
N HIS A 300 14.89 -6.39 3.86
CA HIS A 300 14.65 -5.41 2.80
C HIS A 300 15.02 -5.98 1.43
N ARG A 301 14.15 -6.83 0.91
CA ARG A 301 14.22 -7.40 -0.42
C ARG A 301 12.83 -7.72 -0.92
N ALA A 302 12.71 -7.92 -2.23
CA ALA A 302 11.46 -8.25 -2.89
C ALA A 302 11.61 -9.45 -3.82
N VAL A 303 10.53 -10.23 -3.95
CA VAL A 303 10.40 -11.31 -4.95
C VAL A 303 9.26 -10.99 -5.91
N ILE A 304 9.50 -11.16 -7.21
CA ILE A 304 8.54 -10.93 -8.28
C ILE A 304 8.31 -12.24 -9.04
N ASP A 305 7.12 -12.80 -8.92
CA ASP A 305 6.68 -13.98 -9.66
C ASP A 305 5.72 -13.56 -10.79
N ASP A 306 6.22 -13.56 -12.02
CA ASP A 306 5.47 -13.11 -13.20
C ASP A 306 5.18 -14.27 -14.16
N ASN A 307 3.90 -14.66 -14.22
CA ASN A 307 3.41 -15.71 -15.12
C ASN A 307 2.59 -15.16 -16.29
N PHE A 308 2.63 -13.85 -16.56
CA PHE A 308 2.02 -13.23 -17.74
C PHE A 308 3.05 -12.68 -18.73
N GLY A 309 4.18 -12.17 -18.26
CA GLY A 309 5.12 -11.43 -19.10
C GLY A 309 4.48 -10.17 -19.69
N PHE A 310 4.84 -9.87 -20.93
CA PHE A 310 4.17 -8.83 -21.72
C PHE A 310 2.94 -9.41 -22.41
N PHE A 311 1.74 -9.09 -21.92
CA PHE A 311 0.49 -9.69 -22.35
C PHE A 311 -0.39 -8.66 -23.07
N SER A 312 -0.63 -8.84 -24.37
CA SER A 312 -1.52 -8.00 -25.18
C SER A 312 -1.24 -6.48 -25.08
N GLY A 313 0.04 -6.10 -24.94
CA GLY A 313 0.45 -4.70 -24.82
C GLY A 313 0.52 -4.18 -23.38
N GLU A 314 0.19 -5.01 -22.39
CA GLU A 314 0.25 -4.68 -20.97
C GLU A 314 1.37 -5.45 -20.27
N SER A 315 1.83 -4.90 -19.14
CA SER A 315 2.93 -5.45 -18.35
C SER A 315 2.54 -5.42 -16.87
N PHE A 316 1.69 -6.35 -16.43
CA PHE A 316 1.11 -6.34 -15.07
C PHE A 316 2.17 -6.28 -13.96
N ALA A 317 3.25 -7.07 -14.12
CA ALA A 317 4.37 -7.13 -13.19
C ALA A 317 5.19 -5.84 -13.08
N GLN A 318 4.91 -4.83 -13.90
CA GLN A 318 5.47 -3.49 -13.75
C GLN A 318 5.14 -2.90 -12.36
N SER A 319 3.96 -3.22 -11.80
CA SER A 319 3.60 -2.81 -10.43
C SER A 319 4.61 -3.32 -9.41
N GLY A 320 5.07 -4.57 -9.55
CA GLY A 320 6.05 -5.19 -8.65
C GLY A 320 7.42 -4.52 -8.76
N TRP A 321 8.02 -4.54 -9.95
CA TRP A 321 9.37 -4.00 -10.19
C TRP A 321 9.51 -2.53 -9.83
N ARG A 322 8.55 -1.70 -10.26
CA ARG A 322 8.62 -0.24 -10.09
C ARG A 322 8.43 0.19 -8.63
N ASN A 323 7.55 -0.47 -7.88
CA ASN A 323 7.30 -0.11 -6.49
C ASN A 323 8.34 -0.70 -5.54
N ALA A 324 8.85 -1.91 -5.80
CA ALA A 324 9.84 -2.52 -4.93
C ALA A 324 11.17 -1.74 -4.91
N SER A 325 11.63 -1.19 -6.04
CA SER A 325 12.96 -0.57 -6.11
C SER A 325 13.19 0.63 -5.19
N PRO A 326 12.29 1.64 -5.09
CA PRO A 326 12.48 2.73 -4.13
C PRO A 326 12.32 2.30 -2.65
N LEU A 327 11.76 1.10 -2.39
CA LEU A 327 11.42 0.62 -1.05
C LEU A 327 12.47 -0.34 -0.47
N VAL A 328 13.05 -1.20 -1.30
CA VAL A 328 14.06 -2.20 -0.86
C VAL A 328 15.40 -2.08 -1.58
N GLY A 329 15.50 -1.24 -2.61
CA GLY A 329 16.68 -1.10 -3.46
C GLY A 329 16.63 -2.08 -4.63
N PRO A 330 16.98 -1.65 -5.85
CA PRO A 330 16.89 -2.48 -7.06
C PRO A 330 17.76 -3.75 -7.01
N GLU A 331 18.90 -3.71 -6.31
CA GLU A 331 19.80 -4.84 -6.11
C GLU A 331 19.22 -5.95 -5.24
N ASN A 332 18.18 -5.65 -4.46
CA ASN A 332 17.52 -6.58 -3.55
C ASN A 332 16.21 -7.14 -4.13
N ILE A 333 15.97 -7.02 -5.44
CA ILE A 333 14.78 -7.57 -6.10
C ILE A 333 15.18 -8.77 -6.96
N ILE A 334 14.51 -9.90 -6.74
CA ILE A 334 14.68 -11.11 -7.54
C ILE A 334 13.40 -11.47 -8.29
N ALA A 335 13.56 -12.21 -9.40
CA ALA A 335 12.46 -12.89 -10.07
C ALA A 335 12.53 -14.38 -9.73
N ASP A 336 11.53 -14.90 -9.03
CA ASP A 336 11.50 -16.30 -8.57
C ASP A 336 10.05 -16.72 -8.22
N ASP A 337 9.82 -18.01 -8.00
CA ASP A 337 8.52 -18.58 -7.64
C ASP A 337 8.04 -18.06 -6.27
N TYR A 338 6.77 -17.62 -6.20
CA TYR A 338 6.22 -16.94 -5.03
C TYR A 338 6.22 -17.83 -3.78
N PHE A 339 5.65 -19.02 -3.83
CA PHE A 339 5.48 -19.87 -2.64
C PHE A 339 6.79 -20.56 -2.24
N ALA A 340 7.56 -21.08 -3.21
CA ALA A 340 8.83 -21.73 -2.93
C ALA A 340 9.81 -20.77 -2.25
N THR A 341 9.83 -19.52 -2.71
CA THR A 341 10.66 -18.46 -2.14
C THR A 341 10.18 -18.09 -0.74
N LEU A 342 8.92 -17.71 -0.58
CA LEU A 342 8.42 -17.08 0.66
C LEU A 342 8.26 -18.06 1.83
N THR A 343 8.20 -19.37 1.59
CA THR A 343 8.09 -20.37 2.67
C THR A 343 9.37 -20.48 3.51
N SER A 344 10.52 -20.17 2.92
CA SER A 344 11.83 -20.41 3.55
C SER A 344 12.65 -19.14 3.79
N ASN A 345 12.19 -18.01 3.28
CA ASN A 345 12.97 -16.79 3.18
C ASN A 345 12.14 -15.56 3.49
N SER A 346 12.67 -14.67 4.31
CA SER A 346 12.02 -13.40 4.66
C SER A 346 12.14 -12.36 3.54
N TYR A 347 11.05 -11.64 3.26
CA TYR A 347 10.94 -10.52 2.31
C TYR A 347 10.06 -9.43 2.91
N LEU A 348 10.33 -8.17 2.56
CA LEU A 348 9.46 -7.06 2.90
C LEU A 348 8.30 -6.95 1.91
N TRP A 349 8.62 -7.11 0.62
CA TRP A 349 7.66 -7.01 -0.47
C TRP A 349 7.61 -8.29 -1.31
N SER A 350 6.44 -8.62 -1.82
CA SER A 350 6.28 -9.65 -2.84
C SER A 350 5.27 -9.23 -3.91
N TYR A 351 5.45 -9.77 -5.10
CA TYR A 351 4.50 -9.63 -6.20
C TYR A 351 4.27 -11.00 -6.85
N GLY A 352 3.03 -11.30 -7.19
CA GLY A 352 2.69 -12.50 -7.96
C GLY A 352 1.59 -12.22 -8.97
N CYS A 353 1.73 -12.69 -10.21
CA CYS A 353 0.62 -12.66 -11.15
C CYS A 353 0.52 -13.88 -12.05
N GLY A 354 -0.72 -14.20 -12.46
CA GLY A 354 -1.04 -15.28 -13.37
C GLY A 354 -2.53 -15.42 -13.64
N GLY A 355 -2.91 -16.20 -14.65
CA GLY A 355 -4.32 -16.47 -14.97
C GLY A 355 -5.03 -17.11 -13.77
N GLY A 356 -6.23 -16.66 -13.41
CA GLY A 356 -6.78 -16.95 -12.09
C GLY A 356 -8.20 -17.51 -12.05
N THR A 357 -8.65 -17.73 -10.82
CA THR A 357 -10.05 -17.93 -10.41
C THR A 357 -10.28 -17.10 -9.15
N TYR A 358 -11.48 -17.12 -8.57
CA TYR A 358 -11.70 -16.51 -7.25
C TYR A 358 -10.74 -17.03 -6.17
N THR A 359 -10.17 -18.23 -6.31
CA THR A 359 -9.39 -18.92 -5.27
C THR A 359 -7.97 -19.30 -5.69
N SER A 360 -7.49 -18.85 -6.86
CA SER A 360 -6.15 -19.18 -7.34
C SER A 360 -5.61 -18.23 -8.39
N ALA A 361 -4.28 -18.22 -8.54
CA ALA A 361 -3.54 -17.63 -9.65
C ALA A 361 -2.50 -18.64 -10.16
N GLY A 362 -2.58 -19.01 -11.44
CA GLY A 362 -1.71 -19.98 -12.08
C GLY A 362 -0.25 -19.53 -12.07
N GLY A 363 0.64 -20.44 -11.74
CA GLY A 363 2.06 -20.15 -11.53
C GLY A 363 2.40 -19.54 -10.17
N VAL A 364 1.40 -18.96 -9.48
CA VAL A 364 1.58 -18.39 -8.13
C VAL A 364 1.10 -19.37 -7.05
N GLY A 365 -0.19 -19.71 -7.00
CA GLY A 365 -0.76 -20.62 -6.00
C GLY A 365 -2.27 -20.53 -5.83
N SER A 366 -2.79 -21.10 -4.74
CA SER A 366 -4.22 -21.10 -4.39
C SER A 366 -4.48 -20.75 -2.93
N THR A 367 -5.74 -20.44 -2.60
CA THR A 367 -6.17 -20.21 -1.22
C THR A 367 -5.89 -21.42 -0.32
N THR A 368 -5.97 -22.64 -0.85
CA THR A 368 -5.62 -23.85 -0.09
C THR A 368 -4.12 -23.98 0.14
N ASN A 369 -3.27 -23.44 -0.74
CA ASN A 369 -1.83 -23.35 -0.46
C ASN A 369 -1.57 -22.39 0.70
N PHE A 370 -2.20 -21.21 0.71
CA PHE A 370 -2.10 -20.27 1.84
C PHE A 370 -2.58 -20.91 3.15
N ALA A 371 -3.69 -21.64 3.14
CA ALA A 371 -4.24 -22.27 4.34
C ALA A 371 -3.31 -23.26 5.06
N VAL A 372 -2.26 -23.74 4.39
CA VAL A 372 -1.27 -24.69 4.95
C VAL A 372 0.17 -24.15 4.93
N SER A 373 0.35 -22.87 4.62
CA SER A 373 1.67 -22.24 4.50
C SER A 373 1.94 -21.24 5.64
N ASP A 374 3.21 -20.86 5.77
CA ASP A 374 3.69 -19.80 6.68
C ASP A 374 4.65 -18.88 5.91
N LEU A 375 4.10 -18.06 5.02
CA LEU A 375 4.89 -17.23 4.12
C LEU A 375 5.48 -16.01 4.85
N GLN A 376 6.76 -15.77 4.62
CA GLN A 376 7.55 -14.73 5.27
C GLN A 376 7.64 -13.44 4.43
N SER A 377 6.51 -12.92 3.94
CA SER A 377 6.41 -11.61 3.26
C SER A 377 5.43 -10.69 3.98
N VAL A 378 5.71 -9.39 4.09
CA VAL A 378 4.86 -8.42 4.81
C VAL A 378 3.84 -7.74 3.90
N PHE A 379 4.30 -7.08 2.83
CA PHE A 379 3.45 -6.39 1.87
C PHE A 379 3.40 -7.20 0.58
N THR A 380 2.21 -7.45 0.05
CA THR A 380 2.09 -8.18 -1.22
C THR A 380 1.16 -7.52 -2.22
N MET A 381 1.39 -7.84 -3.49
CA MET A 381 0.63 -7.39 -4.63
C MET A 381 0.33 -8.62 -5.49
N LEU A 382 -0.95 -8.96 -5.66
CA LEU A 382 -1.36 -10.10 -6.48
C LEU A 382 -2.19 -9.64 -7.67
N PHE A 383 -2.10 -10.33 -8.81
CA PHE A 383 -2.92 -10.01 -9.98
C PHE A 383 -3.29 -11.25 -10.80
N GLY A 384 -4.54 -11.28 -11.27
CA GLY A 384 -5.09 -12.40 -12.01
C GLY A 384 -6.61 -12.34 -12.10
N SER A 385 -7.18 -13.34 -12.78
CA SER A 385 -8.62 -13.37 -13.08
C SER A 385 -9.48 -13.55 -11.83
N TYR A 386 -10.66 -12.92 -11.81
CA TYR A 386 -11.74 -13.05 -10.82
C TYR A 386 -11.44 -12.56 -9.39
N PHE A 387 -10.29 -12.90 -8.79
CA PHE A 387 -10.08 -12.64 -7.35
C PHE A 387 -9.91 -11.16 -6.97
N GLY A 388 -9.83 -10.25 -7.94
CA GLY A 388 -9.98 -8.81 -7.66
C GLY A 388 -11.38 -8.44 -7.13
N ASP A 389 -12.41 -9.22 -7.48
CA ASP A 389 -13.72 -9.23 -6.81
C ASP A 389 -13.56 -10.00 -5.49
N TRP A 390 -13.04 -9.29 -4.48
CA TRP A 390 -12.48 -9.90 -3.27
C TRP A 390 -13.52 -10.46 -2.30
N ASP A 391 -14.78 -10.04 -2.42
CA ASP A 391 -15.88 -10.40 -1.51
C ASP A 391 -16.57 -11.72 -1.93
N SER A 392 -15.76 -12.70 -2.32
CA SER A 392 -16.18 -14.05 -2.68
C SER A 392 -15.70 -15.06 -1.64
N ALA A 393 -16.26 -16.27 -1.65
CA ALA A 393 -15.81 -17.36 -0.79
C ALA A 393 -14.33 -17.71 -1.06
N ASN A 394 -13.53 -17.90 0.01
CA ASN A 394 -12.11 -18.28 -0.07
C ASN A 394 -11.28 -17.39 -0.99
N ASN A 395 -11.63 -16.10 -1.10
CA ASN A 395 -11.04 -15.26 -2.12
C ASN A 395 -9.51 -15.17 -2.00
N PHE A 396 -8.82 -15.36 -3.13
CA PHE A 396 -7.37 -15.41 -3.19
C PHE A 396 -6.70 -14.08 -2.81
N LEU A 397 -7.39 -12.94 -2.98
CA LEU A 397 -6.86 -11.64 -2.56
C LEU A 397 -6.83 -11.48 -1.04
N ARG A 398 -7.78 -12.09 -0.32
CA ARG A 398 -7.86 -12.05 1.15
C ARG A 398 -6.99 -13.10 1.83
N ALA A 399 -6.76 -14.22 1.15
CA ALA A 399 -6.03 -15.38 1.67
C ALA A 399 -4.65 -15.08 2.29
N PRO A 400 -3.78 -14.20 1.73
CA PRO A 400 -2.45 -13.96 2.29
C PRO A 400 -2.49 -13.43 3.72
N LEU A 401 -3.49 -12.59 4.06
CA LEU A 401 -3.63 -11.97 5.37
C LEU A 401 -3.93 -12.97 6.48
N ALA A 402 -4.48 -14.14 6.14
CA ALA A 402 -4.94 -15.16 7.07
C ALA A 402 -3.81 -16.09 7.60
N GLN A 403 -2.56 -15.88 7.16
CA GLN A 403 -1.42 -16.72 7.54
C GLN A 403 -0.10 -15.94 7.54
N GLY A 404 0.95 -16.60 8.01
CA GLY A 404 2.34 -16.14 7.96
C GLY A 404 2.57 -14.71 8.39
N ARG A 405 3.36 -13.95 7.63
CA ARG A 405 3.77 -12.57 7.93
C ARG A 405 3.08 -11.49 7.10
N THR A 406 2.15 -11.85 6.22
CA THR A 406 1.55 -10.91 5.27
C THR A 406 0.48 -10.05 5.92
N LEU A 407 0.66 -8.74 5.90
CA LEU A 407 -0.25 -7.75 6.48
C LEU A 407 -1.13 -7.07 5.44
N THR A 408 -0.68 -6.97 4.19
CA THR A 408 -1.44 -6.28 3.15
C THR A 408 -1.44 -7.03 1.84
N ASN A 409 -2.50 -6.86 1.06
CA ASN A 409 -2.58 -7.27 -0.33
C ASN A 409 -3.44 -6.32 -1.16
N VAL A 410 -3.09 -6.15 -2.42
CA VAL A 410 -3.85 -5.36 -3.41
C VAL A 410 -3.89 -6.08 -4.76
N TRP A 411 -4.96 -5.84 -5.53
CA TRP A 411 -5.05 -6.36 -6.90
C TRP A 411 -4.29 -5.47 -7.88
N ALA A 412 -3.03 -5.81 -8.20
CA ALA A 412 -2.06 -4.90 -8.81
C ALA A 412 -1.67 -5.23 -10.26
N GLY A 413 -2.17 -4.43 -11.20
CA GLY A 413 -1.88 -4.57 -12.62
C GLY A 413 -2.89 -3.82 -13.49
N ARG A 414 -4.13 -3.69 -12.99
CA ARG A 414 -5.19 -2.85 -13.56
C ARG A 414 -5.97 -2.15 -12.44
N PRO A 415 -5.63 -0.91 -12.06
CA PRO A 415 -4.49 -0.14 -12.56
C PRO A 415 -3.16 -0.60 -11.98
N HIS A 416 -2.08 0.00 -12.48
CA HIS A 416 -0.81 0.00 -11.77
C HIS A 416 -0.88 0.89 -10.53
N TRP A 417 -0.35 0.38 -9.42
CA TRP A 417 -0.30 1.05 -8.13
C TRP A 417 0.98 1.88 -7.97
N VAL A 418 0.95 2.85 -7.06
CA VAL A 418 2.09 3.67 -6.65
C VAL A 418 2.27 3.58 -5.15
N PHE A 419 3.42 3.09 -4.69
CA PHE A 419 3.78 2.89 -3.28
C PHE A 419 5.11 3.56 -2.89
N HIS A 420 5.69 4.36 -3.80
CA HIS A 420 7.04 4.90 -3.66
C HIS A 420 7.16 5.96 -2.55
N HIS A 421 6.05 6.48 -2.01
CA HIS A 421 6.09 7.44 -0.91
C HIS A 421 6.37 6.77 0.43
N MET A 422 6.05 5.49 0.58
CA MET A 422 6.38 4.72 1.79
C MET A 422 7.90 4.72 2.07
N GLY A 423 8.74 4.83 1.04
CA GLY A 423 10.21 4.93 1.17
C GLY A 423 10.71 6.17 1.89
N MET A 424 9.84 7.16 2.12
CA MET A 424 10.11 8.37 2.92
C MET A 424 9.11 8.52 4.09
N GLY A 425 8.58 7.40 4.60
CA GLY A 425 7.83 7.36 5.85
C GLY A 425 6.33 7.66 5.75
N GLU A 426 5.77 7.74 4.54
CA GLU A 426 4.30 7.66 4.40
C GLU A 426 3.79 6.24 4.70
N ASN A 427 2.51 6.16 5.05
CA ASN A 427 1.83 4.89 5.20
C ASN A 427 1.27 4.40 3.85
N ILE A 428 0.93 3.11 3.77
CA ILE A 428 0.38 2.49 2.57
C ILE A 428 -0.96 3.12 2.15
N GLY A 429 -1.78 3.55 3.11
CA GLY A 429 -3.09 4.18 2.86
C GLY A 429 -2.99 5.50 2.10
N TYR A 430 -1.93 6.29 2.33
CA TYR A 430 -1.62 7.49 1.55
C TYR A 430 -1.49 7.15 0.06
N ASP A 431 -0.77 6.08 -0.23
CA ASP A 431 -0.44 5.59 -1.57
C ASP A 431 -1.62 4.88 -2.25
N VAL A 432 -2.46 4.18 -1.47
CA VAL A 432 -3.76 3.65 -1.91
C VAL A 432 -4.65 4.80 -2.39
N ARG A 433 -4.81 5.85 -1.58
CA ARG A 433 -5.64 7.01 -1.94
C ARG A 433 -5.09 7.74 -3.17
N LEU A 434 -3.77 7.86 -3.30
CA LEU A 434 -3.15 8.41 -4.50
C LEU A 434 -3.44 7.55 -5.74
N THR A 435 -3.39 6.22 -5.61
CA THR A 435 -3.73 5.29 -6.69
C THR A 435 -5.20 5.41 -7.09
N GLN A 436 -6.12 5.46 -6.12
CA GLN A 436 -7.55 5.66 -6.34
C GLN A 436 -7.84 6.98 -7.07
N ASN A 437 -7.18 8.06 -6.66
CA ASN A 437 -7.37 9.39 -7.25
C ASN A 437 -6.55 9.63 -8.53
N ASN A 438 -5.71 8.69 -8.94
CA ASN A 438 -4.80 8.90 -10.05
C ASN A 438 -5.56 9.11 -11.38
N ASN A 439 -5.64 10.37 -11.81
CA ASN A 439 -6.24 10.81 -13.05
C ASN A 439 -5.16 11.27 -14.05
N ALA A 440 -4.30 10.34 -14.44
CA ALA A 440 -3.16 10.52 -15.36
C ALA A 440 -1.87 11.17 -14.80
N LEU A 441 -1.75 11.36 -13.48
CA LEU A 441 -0.49 11.84 -12.88
C LEU A 441 0.60 10.75 -12.93
N TYR A 442 0.23 9.51 -12.63
CA TYR A 442 1.09 8.34 -12.73
C TYR A 442 0.58 7.42 -13.84
N PHE A 443 1.47 6.67 -14.49
CA PHE A 443 1.09 5.68 -15.48
C PHE A 443 0.32 4.54 -14.79
N SER A 444 -0.97 4.45 -15.11
CA SER A 444 -1.93 3.52 -14.52
C SER A 444 -2.25 2.33 -15.41
N ASN A 445 -1.91 2.38 -16.70
CA ASN A 445 -2.47 1.49 -17.72
C ASN A 445 -4.03 1.54 -17.71
N TYR A 446 -4.72 0.42 -17.51
CA TYR A 446 -6.18 0.33 -17.53
C TYR A 446 -6.82 0.35 -16.14
N GLY A 447 -8.04 0.87 -16.02
CA GLY A 447 -8.83 0.84 -14.77
C GLY A 447 -8.47 1.94 -13.77
N SER A 448 -7.81 3.03 -14.20
CA SER A 448 -7.59 4.20 -13.36
C SER A 448 -8.93 4.75 -12.84
N ARG A 449 -8.99 5.03 -11.53
CA ARG A 449 -10.20 5.51 -10.84
C ARG A 449 -11.39 4.56 -10.89
N PHE A 450 -11.22 3.28 -11.21
CA PHE A 450 -12.31 2.32 -11.10
C PHE A 450 -12.58 2.00 -9.63
N ILE A 451 -13.81 1.58 -9.33
CA ILE A 451 -14.26 1.39 -7.95
C ILE A 451 -13.61 0.20 -7.22
N HIS A 452 -13.00 -0.75 -7.96
CA HIS A 452 -12.45 -1.98 -7.41
C HIS A 452 -11.09 -1.80 -6.72
N ILE A 453 -10.51 -0.59 -6.76
CA ILE A 453 -9.19 -0.29 -6.20
C ILE A 453 -9.27 -0.30 -4.67
N ALA A 454 -9.04 -1.49 -4.09
CA ALA A 454 -9.17 -1.76 -2.65
C ALA A 454 -7.86 -2.26 -2.02
N LEU A 455 -7.64 -1.87 -0.77
CA LEU A 455 -6.58 -2.39 0.10
C LEU A 455 -7.14 -3.45 1.03
N MET A 456 -6.66 -4.68 0.90
CA MET A 456 -6.80 -5.68 1.96
C MET A 456 -5.66 -5.44 2.95
N GLY A 457 -5.97 -5.06 4.19
CA GLY A 457 -4.99 -4.78 5.24
C GLY A 457 -5.17 -3.41 5.89
N ASP A 458 -4.31 -3.14 6.87
CA ASP A 458 -4.29 -1.90 7.63
C ASP A 458 -3.70 -0.75 6.79
N PRO A 459 -4.44 0.36 6.56
CA PRO A 459 -3.99 1.49 5.75
C PRO A 459 -2.89 2.33 6.42
N THR A 460 -2.56 2.09 7.68
CA THR A 460 -1.61 2.90 8.46
C THR A 460 -0.20 2.35 8.49
N LEU A 461 0.01 1.13 7.98
CA LEU A 461 1.31 0.48 7.96
C LEU A 461 2.33 1.24 7.11
N ARG A 462 3.59 1.24 7.57
CA ARG A 462 4.73 1.91 6.92
C ARG A 462 5.76 0.88 6.49
N ASN A 463 6.53 1.21 5.45
CA ASN A 463 7.60 0.34 4.94
C ASN A 463 8.70 0.11 5.99
N ASP A 464 9.06 1.18 6.70
CA ASP A 464 10.11 1.18 7.71
C ASP A 464 9.53 1.63 9.05
N ILE A 465 9.84 0.87 10.08
CA ILE A 465 9.47 1.14 11.47
C ILE A 465 10.74 1.44 12.28
N ILE A 466 10.61 2.14 13.40
CA ILE A 466 11.62 2.21 14.46
C ILE A 466 11.00 1.51 15.66
N ALA A 467 11.73 0.60 16.29
CA ALA A 467 11.29 -0.13 17.46
C ALA A 467 10.86 0.87 18.55
N PRO A 468 9.66 0.70 19.13
CA PRO A 468 9.23 1.51 20.24
C PRO A 468 10.17 1.28 21.44
N VAL A 469 10.24 2.27 22.33
CA VAL A 469 10.92 2.08 23.61
C VAL A 469 10.09 1.17 24.52
N GLU A 470 10.77 0.44 25.40
CA GLU A 470 10.12 -0.49 26.33
C GLU A 470 10.17 0.06 27.77
N GLU A 471 9.39 -0.55 28.67
CA GLU A 471 9.40 -0.24 30.11
C GLU A 471 9.14 1.25 30.44
N VAL A 472 8.26 1.90 29.68
CA VAL A 472 7.83 3.28 30.00
C VAL A 472 7.05 3.26 31.31
N SER A 473 7.53 4.00 32.29
CA SER A 473 6.89 4.12 33.60
C SER A 473 6.79 5.58 34.02
N VAL A 474 5.77 5.89 34.83
CA VAL A 474 5.56 7.23 35.38
C VAL A 474 5.40 7.13 36.89
N VAL A 475 6.11 7.99 37.62
CA VAL A 475 6.02 8.13 39.07
C VAL A 475 5.66 9.57 39.42
N GLU A 476 4.63 9.76 40.24
CA GLU A 476 4.26 11.06 40.79
C GLU A 476 5.27 11.49 41.86
N ASP A 477 5.78 12.71 41.77
CA ASP A 477 6.64 13.34 42.76
C ASP A 477 6.16 14.78 43.04
N GLY A 478 5.32 14.92 44.06
CA GLY A 478 4.63 16.18 44.36
C GLY A 478 3.73 16.59 43.20
N ASN A 479 3.95 17.78 42.63
CA ASN A 479 3.21 18.27 41.46
C ASN A 479 3.93 17.96 40.14
N ASN A 480 4.81 16.97 40.12
CA ASN A 480 5.57 16.56 38.94
C ASN A 480 5.28 15.10 38.59
N ALA A 481 5.45 14.76 37.33
CA ALA A 481 5.55 13.38 36.87
C ALA A 481 6.97 13.09 36.41
N ILE A 482 7.57 12.03 36.93
CA ILE A 482 8.87 11.52 36.50
C ILE A 482 8.61 10.35 35.56
N ILE A 483 8.89 10.56 34.28
CA ILE A 483 8.77 9.56 33.22
C ILE A 483 10.14 8.91 33.04
N THR A 484 10.21 7.58 33.09
CA THR A 484 11.42 6.81 32.78
C THR A 484 11.10 5.73 31.75
N TRP A 485 12.12 5.30 31.00
CA TRP A 485 12.00 4.24 30.00
C TRP A 485 13.32 3.47 29.88
N SER A 486 13.30 2.33 29.19
CA SER A 486 14.53 1.64 28.80
C SER A 486 15.15 2.29 27.55
N ASP A 487 16.47 2.24 27.42
CA ASP A 487 17.11 2.69 26.18
C ASP A 487 16.58 1.91 24.96
N SER A 488 16.45 2.58 23.82
CA SER A 488 16.01 1.94 22.59
C SER A 488 16.97 0.81 22.21
N ASN A 489 16.40 -0.30 21.74
CA ASN A 489 17.15 -1.41 21.16
C ASN A 489 17.77 -1.07 19.79
N GLU A 490 17.54 0.14 19.27
CA GLU A 490 18.09 0.65 18.02
C GLU A 490 18.93 1.92 18.24
N SER A 491 19.79 2.23 17.26
CA SER A 491 20.58 3.46 17.27
C SER A 491 19.70 4.68 16.99
N VAL A 492 19.44 5.48 18.01
CA VAL A 492 18.53 6.64 17.95
C VAL A 492 19.27 7.94 18.28
N SER A 493 18.80 9.06 17.73
CA SER A 493 19.30 10.41 18.02
C SER A 493 18.79 10.97 19.36
N GLY A 494 17.77 10.34 19.93
CA GLY A 494 17.17 10.67 21.22
C GLY A 494 15.67 10.40 21.22
N TYR A 495 14.97 11.00 22.17
CA TYR A 495 13.57 10.73 22.46
C TYR A 495 12.73 12.01 22.47
N ASN A 496 11.49 11.88 21.98
CA ASN A 496 10.42 12.86 22.18
C ASN A 496 9.39 12.31 23.17
N ILE A 497 8.93 13.17 24.07
CA ILE A 497 7.99 12.84 25.13
C ILE A 497 6.71 13.61 24.84
N TYR A 498 5.59 12.89 24.87
CA TYR A 498 4.27 13.42 24.62
C TYR A 498 3.36 13.16 25.80
N MET A 499 2.40 14.04 26.02
CA MET A 499 1.40 13.91 27.08
C MET A 499 0.00 14.21 26.55
N LYS A 500 -0.97 13.44 27.02
CA LYS A 500 -2.40 13.74 26.95
C LYS A 500 -3.02 13.59 28.34
N ASN A 501 -4.13 14.29 28.60
CA ASN A 501 -4.82 14.21 29.88
C ASN A 501 -6.33 14.41 29.70
N ASP A 502 -7.09 14.42 30.80
CA ASP A 502 -8.55 14.56 30.76
C ASP A 502 -9.05 15.85 30.06
N THR A 503 -8.20 16.88 29.93
CA THR A 503 -8.53 18.14 29.24
C THR A 503 -7.94 18.26 27.83
N ILE A 504 -6.92 17.47 27.51
CA ILE A 504 -6.21 17.47 26.24
C ILE A 504 -6.30 16.05 25.70
N ASN A 505 -7.25 15.83 24.78
CA ASN A 505 -7.55 14.51 24.23
C ASN A 505 -6.57 14.04 23.15
N GLU A 506 -5.64 14.88 22.72
CA GLU A 506 -4.57 14.54 21.78
C GLU A 506 -3.18 14.66 22.44
N TYR A 507 -2.23 13.84 22.00
CA TYR A 507 -0.86 13.90 22.50
C TYR A 507 -0.14 15.18 22.06
N VAL A 508 0.35 15.95 23.01
CA VAL A 508 1.17 17.14 22.78
C VAL A 508 2.62 16.87 23.19
N ARG A 509 3.58 17.25 22.34
CA ARG A 509 5.01 17.11 22.63
C ARG A 509 5.44 18.06 23.74
N LEU A 510 6.16 17.56 24.74
CA LEU A 510 6.63 18.32 25.90
C LEU A 510 8.01 18.94 25.71
N ASN A 511 8.89 18.29 24.94
CA ASN A 511 10.27 18.72 24.74
C ASN A 511 10.46 19.48 23.40
N ASN A 512 11.38 20.44 23.40
CA ASN A 512 11.78 21.18 22.18
C ASN A 512 12.96 20.53 21.46
N ASN A 513 13.92 19.99 22.21
CA ASN A 513 15.09 19.27 21.71
C ASN A 513 14.98 17.80 22.11
N LEU A 514 15.55 16.89 21.31
CA LEU A 514 15.59 15.46 21.64
C LEU A 514 16.25 15.23 23.00
N ILE A 515 15.64 14.38 23.81
CA ILE A 515 16.18 13.94 25.10
C ILE A 515 17.14 12.78 24.84
N THR A 516 18.36 12.84 25.38
CA THR A 516 19.38 11.77 25.22
C THR A 516 19.52 10.89 26.46
N SER A 517 18.85 11.24 27.56
CA SER A 517 18.70 10.39 28.75
C SER A 517 17.46 9.52 28.65
N THR A 518 17.30 8.58 29.58
CA THR A 518 16.15 7.69 29.72
C THR A 518 15.15 8.14 30.79
N SER A 519 15.14 9.44 31.08
CA SER A 519 14.24 10.07 32.04
C SER A 519 13.86 11.48 31.62
N TYR A 520 12.63 11.88 31.93
CA TYR A 520 12.09 13.24 31.75
C TYR A 520 11.17 13.59 32.92
N THR A 521 11.22 14.84 33.39
CA THR A 521 10.32 15.32 34.45
C THR A 521 9.34 16.33 33.87
N ASP A 522 8.07 15.95 33.78
CA ASP A 522 7.00 16.90 33.49
C ASP A 522 6.65 17.63 34.79
N SER A 523 6.94 18.93 34.84
CA SER A 523 6.93 19.71 36.07
C SER A 523 5.70 20.60 36.17
N CYS A 524 5.28 20.90 37.39
CA CYS A 524 4.20 21.85 37.66
C CYS A 524 2.86 21.46 37.02
N LEU A 525 2.45 20.20 37.17
CA LEU A 525 1.12 19.72 36.75
C LEU A 525 0.03 20.51 37.48
N LEU A 526 -0.71 21.34 36.74
CA LEU A 526 -1.67 22.30 37.30
C LEU A 526 -3.06 21.71 37.52
N PHE A 527 -3.42 20.66 36.78
CA PHE A 527 -4.77 20.11 36.77
C PHE A 527 -4.78 18.71 37.40
N PRO A 528 -5.72 18.43 38.32
CA PRO A 528 -5.95 17.05 38.77
C PRO A 528 -6.55 16.24 37.62
N GLY A 529 -6.23 14.95 37.55
CA GLY A 529 -6.76 14.05 36.53
C GLY A 529 -5.76 12.97 36.12
N ASN A 530 -6.14 12.17 35.14
CA ASN A 530 -5.25 11.16 34.56
C ASN A 530 -4.36 11.78 33.49
N TYR A 531 -3.06 11.51 33.59
CA TYR A 531 -2.07 11.88 32.59
C TYR A 531 -1.53 10.61 31.94
N ASN A 532 -1.51 10.60 30.62
CA ASN A 532 -0.90 9.53 29.83
C ASN A 532 0.32 10.10 29.12
N TYR A 533 1.42 9.36 29.19
CA TYR A 533 2.68 9.74 28.57
C TYR A 533 3.05 8.73 27.50
N MET A 534 3.62 9.23 26.41
CA MET A 534 4.16 8.43 25.33
C MET A 534 5.59 8.90 25.04
N VAL A 535 6.48 7.94 24.87
CA VAL A 535 7.88 8.20 24.52
C VAL A 535 8.12 7.63 23.13
N ARG A 536 8.62 8.45 22.21
CA ARG A 536 8.99 8.03 20.85
C ARG A 536 10.47 8.20 20.64
N ALA A 537 11.13 7.12 20.25
CA ALA A 537 12.50 7.17 19.76
C ALA A 537 12.56 7.86 18.40
N VAL A 538 13.62 8.64 18.17
CA VAL A 538 13.82 9.40 16.94
C VAL A 538 15.15 9.02 16.32
N ALA A 539 15.15 8.60 15.06
CA ALA A 539 16.36 8.32 14.30
C ALA A 539 16.30 8.95 12.91
N LEU A 540 17.45 9.35 12.38
CA LEU A 540 17.60 9.64 10.95
C LEU A 540 17.84 8.33 10.22
N GLN A 541 16.96 7.98 9.30
CA GLN A 541 17.08 6.77 8.47
C GLN A 541 17.50 7.17 7.05
N THR A 542 18.35 6.33 6.45
CA THR A 542 18.66 6.37 5.02
C THR A 542 18.00 5.16 4.40
N THR A 543 17.12 5.38 3.43
CA THR A 543 16.44 4.31 2.69
C THR A 543 16.97 4.27 1.25
N PRO A 544 16.57 3.29 0.42
CA PRO A 544 16.83 3.34 -1.02
C PRO A 544 16.23 4.58 -1.70
N SER A 545 15.38 5.34 -1.00
CA SER A 545 14.80 6.61 -1.45
C SER A 545 15.58 7.86 -1.01
N GLY A 546 16.67 7.72 -0.23
CA GLY A 546 17.56 8.83 0.14
C GLY A 546 17.89 8.91 1.61
#